data_AF-A0A1H9IIV9-F1
#
_entry.id   AF-A0A1H9IIV9-F1
#
_cell.length_a   1.000
_cell.length_b   1.000
_cell.length_c   1.000
_cell.angle_alpha   90.00
_cell.angle_beta   90.00
_cell.angle_gamma   90.00
#
_symmetry.space_group_name_H-M   'P 1'
#
loop_
_entity.id
_entity.type
_entity.pdbx_description
1 polymer ?
#
loop_
_entity_poly.entity_id
_entity_poly.type
_entity_poly.pdbx_seq_one_letter_code
_entity_poly.pdbx_strand_id
1 'polypeptide(L)'
;MSMDDFFYNGELMKCYEAAKMVTNEEELALAQKYIILLEEYDFAHYPKPTLYGEIQHAERADESYPESDAVVGIRAIKDEEAFAMNIKQLEEVAKTGTGNEKAQSFFTQGELFLFAHQYNESVHCFQQAVKENPNKAVYWGMTGQTMHRFGWMPFDALGYLEQAINLDPTNPRWKWNKALVLIQLAKDLQMAPFMANAAIALEEAVVSCGEHQRSLKDAIQNTLDTMDSYVFS
;
A
#
# COMPACT_ATOMS: atom_id res chain seq x y z
N MET A 1 -9.24 -5.05 -20.68
CA MET A 1 -8.95 -3.72 -20.13
C MET A 1 -7.94 -3.07 -21.05
N SER A 2 -8.20 -1.83 -21.44
CA SER A 2 -7.29 -0.94 -22.16
C SER A 2 -6.20 -0.42 -21.22
N MET A 3 -5.19 0.29 -21.77
CA MET A 3 -4.19 1.00 -20.94
C MET A 3 -4.86 2.03 -20.02
N ASP A 4 -5.82 2.78 -20.54
CA ASP A 4 -6.61 3.76 -19.78
C ASP A 4 -7.35 3.08 -18.62
N ASP A 5 -7.99 1.94 -18.88
CA ASP A 5 -8.70 1.18 -17.84
C ASP A 5 -7.75 0.81 -16.69
N PHE A 6 -6.54 0.34 -17.01
CA PHE A 6 -5.53 0.02 -16.00
C PHE A 6 -5.05 1.27 -15.26
N PHE A 7 -4.74 2.35 -15.98
CA PHE A 7 -4.24 3.59 -15.40
C PHE A 7 -5.25 4.21 -14.42
N TYR A 8 -6.52 4.36 -14.85
CA TYR A 8 -7.56 4.96 -14.02
C TYR A 8 -8.04 4.04 -12.90
N ASN A 9 -7.86 2.73 -13.05
CA ASN A 9 -8.01 1.76 -11.96
C ASN A 9 -6.76 1.68 -11.07
N GLY A 10 -5.74 2.52 -11.24
CA GLY A 10 -4.53 2.50 -10.41
C GLY A 10 -3.71 1.20 -10.50
N GLU A 11 -3.88 0.42 -11.58
CA GLU A 11 -3.07 -0.75 -11.92
C GLU A 11 -1.92 -0.31 -12.83
N LEU A 12 -1.04 0.52 -12.28
CA LEU A 12 0.01 1.24 -13.01
C LEU A 12 1.00 0.30 -13.67
N MET A 13 1.37 -0.81 -13.02
CA MET A 13 2.29 -1.79 -13.62
C MET A 13 1.64 -2.53 -14.78
N LYS A 14 0.35 -2.88 -14.67
CA LYS A 14 -0.39 -3.46 -15.81
C LYS A 14 -0.56 -2.46 -16.95
N CYS A 15 -0.81 -1.19 -16.65
CA CYS A 15 -0.83 -0.11 -17.64
C CYS A 15 0.52 -0.02 -18.37
N TYR A 16 1.62 -0.03 -17.63
CA TYR A 16 2.97 0.05 -18.20
C TYR A 16 3.29 -1.14 -19.11
N GLU A 17 3.00 -2.36 -18.67
CA GLU A 17 3.20 -3.56 -19.50
C GLU A 17 2.30 -3.54 -20.74
N ALA A 18 1.03 -3.15 -20.60
CA ALA A 18 0.11 -3.03 -21.74
C ALA A 18 0.62 -2.01 -22.76
N ALA A 19 1.13 -0.85 -22.31
CA ALA A 19 1.66 0.20 -23.17
C ALA A 19 2.87 -0.27 -23.99
N LYS A 20 3.78 -1.05 -23.39
CA LYS A 20 4.93 -1.61 -24.11
C LYS A 20 4.55 -2.63 -25.19
N MET A 21 3.35 -3.22 -25.10
CA MET A 21 2.86 -4.22 -26.05
C MET A 21 2.05 -3.61 -27.21
N VAL A 22 1.77 -2.31 -27.20
CA VAL A 22 0.99 -1.63 -28.25
C VAL A 22 1.77 -1.61 -29.57
N THR A 23 1.13 -2.10 -30.62
CA THR A 23 1.65 -2.10 -31.99
C THR A 23 0.75 -1.38 -32.98
N ASN A 24 -0.46 -0.99 -32.56
CA ASN A 24 -1.38 -0.20 -33.37
C ASN A 24 -0.93 1.26 -33.44
N GLU A 25 -0.84 1.82 -34.66
CA GLU A 25 -0.40 3.20 -34.90
C GLU A 25 -1.30 4.24 -34.22
N GLU A 26 -2.61 3.96 -34.09
CA GLU A 26 -3.58 4.88 -33.49
C GLU A 26 -3.36 5.09 -31.98
N GLU A 27 -2.86 4.07 -31.28
CA GLU A 27 -2.64 4.09 -29.82
C GLU A 27 -1.18 4.35 -29.43
N LEU A 28 -0.25 4.27 -30.39
CA LEU A 28 1.20 4.36 -30.13
C LEU A 28 1.59 5.66 -29.42
N ALA A 29 0.96 6.77 -29.80
CA ALA A 29 1.21 8.08 -29.18
C ALA A 29 0.75 8.13 -27.71
N LEU A 30 -0.34 7.44 -27.37
CA LEU A 30 -0.84 7.34 -26.00
C LEU A 30 0.02 6.39 -25.17
N ALA A 31 0.36 5.23 -25.73
CA ALA A 31 1.25 4.26 -25.11
C ALA A 31 2.60 4.88 -24.73
N GLN A 32 3.19 5.68 -25.63
CA GLN A 32 4.45 6.37 -25.36
C GLN A 32 4.33 7.37 -24.19
N LYS A 33 3.18 8.04 -24.02
CA LYS A 33 2.96 8.93 -22.86
C LYS A 33 2.94 8.14 -21.55
N TYR A 34 2.25 7.00 -21.53
CA TYR A 34 2.23 6.14 -20.34
C TYR A 34 3.60 5.57 -20.01
N ILE A 35 4.36 5.14 -21.01
CA ILE A 35 5.74 4.66 -20.79
C ILE A 35 6.58 5.75 -20.15
N ILE A 36 6.62 6.96 -20.74
CA ILE A 36 7.41 8.08 -20.20
C ILE A 36 6.96 8.44 -18.78
N LEU A 37 5.65 8.55 -18.55
CA LEU A 37 5.10 8.90 -17.24
C LEU A 37 5.48 7.86 -16.18
N LEU A 38 5.37 6.57 -16.50
CA LEU A 38 5.53 5.49 -15.52
C LEU A 38 6.99 5.07 -15.32
N GLU A 39 7.88 5.39 -16.26
CA GLU A 39 9.34 5.26 -16.09
C GLU A 39 9.87 6.14 -14.94
N GLU A 40 9.27 7.31 -14.70
CA GLU A 40 9.68 8.22 -13.62
C GLU A 40 9.47 7.63 -12.21
N TYR A 41 8.50 6.73 -12.06
CA TYR A 41 8.16 6.09 -10.77
C TYR A 41 8.96 4.81 -10.49
N ASP A 42 9.85 4.45 -11.41
CA ASP A 42 10.86 3.42 -11.23
C ASP A 42 10.33 2.04 -10.78
N PHE A 43 9.09 1.70 -11.15
CA PHE A 43 8.43 0.43 -10.78
C PHE A 43 9.22 -0.80 -11.21
N ALA A 44 10.09 -0.68 -12.21
CA ALA A 44 10.98 -1.75 -12.65
C ALA A 44 11.96 -2.23 -11.56
N HIS A 45 12.29 -1.37 -10.59
CA HIS A 45 13.19 -1.69 -9.47
C HIS A 45 12.47 -2.22 -8.24
N TYR A 46 11.14 -2.30 -8.28
CA TYR A 46 10.40 -2.92 -7.19
C TYR A 46 10.86 -4.38 -7.02
N PRO A 47 11.08 -4.81 -5.77
CA PRO A 47 11.32 -6.21 -5.48
C PRO A 47 10.22 -7.09 -6.09
N LYS A 48 10.62 -8.14 -6.82
CA LYS A 48 9.67 -9.03 -7.50
C LYS A 48 9.22 -10.12 -6.52
N PRO A 49 7.92 -10.23 -6.19
CA PRO A 49 7.45 -11.34 -5.40
C PRO A 49 7.68 -12.68 -6.12
N THR A 50 8.17 -13.67 -5.39
CA THR A 50 8.54 -15.00 -5.87
C THR A 50 7.68 -16.12 -5.27
N LEU A 51 6.92 -15.85 -4.20
CA LEU A 51 6.18 -16.84 -3.41
C LEU A 51 4.72 -16.41 -3.22
N TYR A 52 3.90 -16.55 -4.26
CA TYR A 52 2.45 -16.30 -4.23
C TYR A 52 1.66 -17.21 -3.24
N GLY A 53 2.33 -18.12 -2.52
CA GLY A 53 1.73 -19.01 -1.52
C GLY A 53 2.09 -18.68 -0.08
N GLU A 54 2.81 -17.58 0.19
CA GLU A 54 3.03 -17.12 1.56
C GLU A 54 1.70 -16.75 2.21
N ILE A 55 1.50 -17.16 3.47
CA ILE A 55 0.27 -16.89 4.20
C ILE A 55 0.20 -15.40 4.50
N GLN A 56 -0.84 -14.76 3.95
CA GLN A 56 -1.19 -13.38 4.25
C GLN A 56 -2.12 -13.37 5.45
N HIS A 57 -1.77 -12.58 6.47
CA HIS A 57 -2.61 -12.47 7.66
C HIS A 57 -3.71 -11.45 7.41
N ALA A 58 -4.94 -11.84 7.72
CA ALA A 58 -6.07 -10.93 7.71
C ALA A 58 -5.95 -9.90 8.84
N GLU A 59 -6.40 -8.68 8.57
CA GLU A 59 -6.57 -7.66 9.60
C GLU A 59 -7.58 -8.10 10.65
N ARG A 60 -7.23 -7.90 11.93
CA ARG A 60 -8.05 -8.24 13.08
C ARG A 60 -9.16 -7.20 13.33
N ALA A 61 -10.07 -7.52 14.24
CA ALA A 61 -11.18 -6.64 14.61
C ALA A 61 -10.74 -5.29 15.22
N ASP A 62 -9.54 -5.23 15.80
CA ASP A 62 -8.94 -4.01 16.35
C ASP A 62 -8.10 -3.25 15.33
N GLU A 63 -8.23 -3.59 14.04
CA GLU A 63 -7.51 -2.98 12.91
C GLU A 63 -5.99 -3.18 12.94
N SER A 64 -5.51 -4.16 13.72
CA SER A 64 -4.12 -4.57 13.74
C SER A 64 -3.86 -5.78 12.84
N TYR A 65 -2.60 -5.96 12.47
CA TYR A 65 -2.08 -7.16 11.86
C TYR A 65 -1.22 -7.92 12.87
N PRO A 66 -1.08 -9.27 12.77
CA PRO A 66 -0.16 -10.02 13.61
C PRO A 66 1.29 -9.54 13.58
N GLU A 67 1.72 -8.99 12.44
CA GLU A 67 3.03 -8.38 12.28
C GLU A 67 3.27 -7.20 13.24
N SER A 68 2.20 -6.58 13.77
CA SER A 68 2.28 -5.43 14.68
C SER A 68 2.37 -5.82 16.16
N ASP A 69 2.32 -7.12 16.51
CA ASP A 69 2.23 -7.58 17.90
C ASP A 69 3.43 -7.11 18.76
N ALA A 70 4.63 -7.14 18.19
CA ALA A 70 5.84 -6.71 18.89
C ALA A 70 5.81 -5.22 19.26
N VAL A 71 5.20 -4.38 18.42
CA VAL A 71 5.15 -2.92 18.61
C VAL A 71 4.35 -2.57 19.86
N VAL A 72 3.25 -3.28 20.13
CA VAL A 72 2.44 -3.08 21.33
C VAL A 72 3.27 -3.31 22.59
N GLY A 73 4.02 -4.42 22.62
CA GLY A 73 4.90 -4.75 23.73
C GLY A 73 5.99 -3.71 23.94
N ILE A 74 6.69 -3.31 22.87
CA ILE A 74 7.79 -2.34 22.92
C ILE A 74 7.31 -0.97 23.39
N ARG A 75 6.16 -0.49 22.89
CA ARG A 75 5.61 0.82 23.27
C ARG A 75 5.09 0.88 24.70
N ALA A 76 4.81 -0.26 25.32
CA ALA A 76 4.39 -0.33 26.72
C ALA A 76 5.57 -0.27 27.71
N ILE A 77 6.82 -0.39 27.24
CA ILE A 77 8.01 -0.34 28.09
C ILE A 77 8.23 1.08 28.59
N LYS A 78 8.20 1.25 29.92
CA LYS A 78 8.46 2.54 30.59
C LYS A 78 9.92 2.73 30.99
N ASP A 79 10.64 1.64 31.15
CA ASP A 79 12.06 1.65 31.51
C ASP A 79 12.91 1.97 30.28
N GLU A 80 13.66 3.07 30.34
CA GLU A 80 14.42 3.58 29.19
C GLU A 80 15.52 2.62 28.75
N GLU A 81 16.16 1.92 29.69
CA GLU A 81 17.21 0.95 29.39
C GLU A 81 16.65 -0.28 28.68
N ALA A 82 15.53 -0.82 29.17
CA ALA A 82 14.83 -1.92 28.52
C ALA A 82 14.29 -1.53 27.14
N PHE A 83 13.76 -0.31 26.97
CA PHE A 83 13.31 0.18 25.67
C PHE A 83 14.49 0.27 24.69
N ALA A 84 15.60 0.89 25.10
CA ALA A 84 16.80 1.01 24.29
C ALA A 84 17.39 -0.36 23.92
N MET A 85 17.32 -1.34 24.81
CA MET A 85 17.74 -2.72 24.52
C MET A 85 16.88 -3.38 23.45
N ASN A 86 15.55 -3.14 23.45
CA ASN A 86 14.66 -3.64 22.40
C ASN A 86 14.98 -3.01 21.04
N ILE A 87 15.24 -1.69 21.00
CA ILE A 87 15.63 -1.02 19.75
C ILE A 87 16.95 -1.59 19.22
N LYS A 88 17.96 -1.78 20.06
CA LYS A 88 19.23 -2.42 19.67
C LYS A 88 19.03 -3.84 19.13
N GLN A 89 18.13 -4.60 19.73
CA GLN A 89 17.82 -5.95 19.25
C GLN A 89 17.17 -5.92 17.87
N LEU A 90 16.24 -5.00 17.61
CA LEU A 90 15.65 -4.82 16.29
C LEU A 90 16.72 -4.47 15.25
N GLU A 91 17.60 -3.51 15.56
CA GLU A 91 18.71 -3.13 14.69
C GLU A 91 19.66 -4.28 14.39
N GLU A 92 19.95 -5.13 15.38
CA GLU A 92 20.80 -6.30 15.20
C GLU A 92 20.12 -7.33 14.28
N VAL A 93 18.85 -7.65 14.52
CA VAL A 93 18.08 -8.57 13.66
C VAL A 93 18.00 -8.06 12.22
N ALA A 94 17.81 -6.75 12.03
CA ALA A 94 17.78 -6.13 10.71
C ALA A 94 19.12 -6.28 9.96
N LYS A 95 20.24 -6.47 10.67
CA LYS A 95 21.57 -6.69 10.08
C LYS A 95 21.86 -8.16 9.84
N THR A 96 21.57 -9.02 10.81
CA THR A 96 22.11 -10.40 10.86
C THR A 96 21.07 -11.50 10.69
N GLY A 97 19.77 -11.17 10.76
CA GLY A 97 18.69 -12.14 10.60
C GLY A 97 18.55 -12.71 9.19
N THR A 98 17.67 -13.71 9.05
CA THR A 98 17.16 -14.17 7.75
C THR A 98 16.32 -13.09 7.08
N GLY A 99 16.03 -13.21 5.78
CA GLY A 99 15.21 -12.21 5.05
C GLY A 99 13.86 -11.94 5.72
N ASN A 100 13.18 -12.98 6.22
CA ASN A 100 11.91 -12.83 6.92
C ASN A 100 12.06 -12.13 8.28
N GLU A 101 13.10 -12.47 9.05
CA GLU A 101 13.36 -11.83 10.35
C GLU A 101 13.78 -10.37 10.17
N LYS A 102 14.60 -10.07 9.16
CA LYS A 102 14.97 -8.71 8.77
C LYS A 102 13.74 -7.92 8.38
N ALA A 103 12.90 -8.47 7.51
CA ALA A 103 11.69 -7.81 7.06
C ALA A 103 10.75 -7.49 8.24
N GLN A 104 10.51 -8.45 9.13
CA GLN A 104 9.71 -8.25 10.33
C GLN A 104 10.34 -7.21 11.27
N SER A 105 11.66 -7.20 11.43
CA SER A 105 12.36 -6.19 12.24
C SER A 105 12.19 -4.79 11.65
N PHE A 106 12.42 -4.63 10.34
CA PHE A 106 12.21 -3.35 9.65
C PHE A 106 10.76 -2.90 9.73
N PHE A 107 9.80 -3.81 9.58
CA PHE A 107 8.38 -3.50 9.73
C PHE A 107 8.07 -2.96 11.14
N THR A 108 8.56 -3.66 12.17
CA THR A 108 8.40 -3.26 13.58
C THR A 108 9.01 -1.87 13.83
N GLN A 109 10.21 -1.61 13.32
CA GLN A 109 10.84 -0.29 13.39
C GLN A 109 10.03 0.78 12.65
N GLY A 110 9.49 0.46 11.48
CA GLY A 110 8.65 1.37 10.68
C GLY A 110 7.39 1.80 11.41
N GLU A 111 6.71 0.88 12.09
CA GLU A 111 5.56 1.20 12.94
C GLU A 111 5.95 2.01 14.19
N LEU A 112 7.09 1.72 14.83
CA LEU A 112 7.59 2.52 15.95
C LEU A 112 7.87 3.97 15.53
N PHE A 113 8.52 4.17 14.38
CA PHE A 113 8.73 5.50 13.80
C PHE A 113 7.41 6.18 13.43
N LEU A 114 6.44 5.43 12.90
CA LEU A 114 5.10 5.95 12.61
C LEU A 114 4.42 6.50 13.87
N PHE A 115 4.45 5.74 14.98
CA PHE A 115 3.91 6.19 16.27
C PHE A 115 4.70 7.36 16.88
N ALA A 116 5.98 7.52 16.52
CA ALA A 116 6.80 8.67 16.88
C ALA A 116 6.65 9.86 15.92
N HIS A 117 5.72 9.80 14.96
CA HIS A 117 5.49 10.81 13.92
C HIS A 117 6.71 11.09 13.03
N GLN A 118 7.63 10.13 12.91
CA GLN A 118 8.81 10.17 12.03
C GLN A 118 8.46 9.46 10.71
N TYR A 119 7.70 10.13 9.85
CA TYR A 119 7.07 9.49 8.69
C TYR A 119 8.07 9.07 7.60
N ASN A 120 9.15 9.83 7.40
CA ASN A 120 10.16 9.50 6.39
C ASN A 120 10.90 8.22 6.77
N GLU A 121 11.31 8.12 8.03
CA GLU A 121 11.97 6.97 8.62
C GLU A 121 11.03 5.76 8.61
N SER A 122 9.74 5.98 8.91
CA SER A 122 8.71 4.93 8.85
C SER A 122 8.59 4.33 7.45
N VAL A 123 8.40 5.18 6.42
CA VAL A 123 8.31 4.73 5.03
C VAL A 123 9.61 4.04 4.59
N HIS A 124 10.77 4.59 4.94
CA HIS A 124 12.05 3.97 4.64
C HIS A 124 12.17 2.55 5.23
N CYS A 125 11.79 2.38 6.49
CA CYS A 125 11.77 1.07 7.15
C CYS A 125 10.79 0.11 6.46
N PHE A 126 9.57 0.53 6.12
CA PHE A 126 8.63 -0.33 5.40
C PHE A 126 9.15 -0.74 4.01
N GLN A 127 9.82 0.16 3.30
CA GLN A 127 10.49 -0.16 2.03
C GLN A 127 11.63 -1.17 2.20
N GLN A 128 12.40 -1.09 3.29
CA GLN A 128 13.38 -2.14 3.61
C GLN A 128 12.69 -3.47 3.92
N ALA A 129 11.56 -3.47 4.64
CA ALA A 129 10.79 -4.68 4.89
C ALA A 129 10.32 -5.35 3.59
N VAL A 130 9.81 -4.56 2.65
CA VAL A 130 9.45 -5.01 1.29
C VAL A 130 10.66 -5.58 0.54
N LYS A 131 11.84 -4.96 0.66
CA LYS A 131 13.06 -5.44 0.00
C LYS A 131 13.55 -6.77 0.54
N GLU A 132 13.51 -6.94 1.86
CA GLU A 132 13.98 -8.16 2.52
C GLU A 132 12.99 -9.33 2.37
N ASN A 133 11.68 -9.04 2.38
CA ASN A 133 10.64 -10.00 2.01
C ASN A 133 9.56 -9.35 1.13
N PRO A 134 9.63 -9.52 -0.20
CA PRO A 134 8.64 -8.95 -1.12
C PRO A 134 7.33 -9.75 -1.20
N ASN A 135 7.22 -10.89 -0.52
CA ASN A 135 6.07 -11.80 -0.63
C ASN A 135 4.99 -11.56 0.42
N LYS A 136 5.17 -10.55 1.27
CA LYS A 136 4.23 -10.22 2.33
C LYS A 136 3.44 -8.95 2.01
N ALA A 137 2.14 -9.09 1.75
CA ALA A 137 1.26 -8.01 1.32
C ALA A 137 1.21 -6.85 2.33
N VAL A 138 1.26 -7.13 3.64
CA VAL A 138 1.16 -6.09 4.67
C VAL A 138 2.32 -5.08 4.61
N TYR A 139 3.52 -5.50 4.21
CA TYR A 139 4.66 -4.58 4.08
C TYR A 139 4.45 -3.59 2.93
N TRP A 140 3.94 -4.08 1.79
CA TRP A 140 3.54 -3.23 0.67
C TRP A 140 2.38 -2.31 1.05
N GLY A 141 1.32 -2.87 1.63
CA GLY A 141 0.09 -2.16 1.96
C GLY A 141 0.29 -1.06 2.99
N MET A 142 1.06 -1.31 4.04
CA MET A 142 1.42 -0.31 5.05
C MET A 142 2.33 0.79 4.49
N THR A 143 3.22 0.46 3.55
CA THR A 143 4.01 1.47 2.83
C THR A 143 3.10 2.42 2.06
N GLY A 144 2.23 1.88 1.19
CA GLY A 144 1.32 2.68 0.37
C GLY A 144 0.31 3.50 1.19
N GLN A 145 -0.26 2.90 2.26
CA GLN A 145 -1.14 3.61 3.18
C GLN A 145 -0.43 4.78 3.87
N THR A 146 0.79 4.56 4.36
CA THR A 146 1.56 5.60 5.06
C THR A 146 1.95 6.72 4.09
N MET A 147 2.43 6.38 2.89
CA MET A 147 2.75 7.33 1.83
C MET A 147 1.55 8.23 1.50
N HIS A 148 0.39 7.64 1.24
CA HIS A 148 -0.83 8.39 0.97
C HIS A 148 -1.21 9.32 2.13
N ARG A 149 -1.24 8.80 3.36
CA ARG A 149 -1.68 9.54 4.54
C ARG A 149 -0.83 10.77 4.85
N PHE A 150 0.45 10.74 4.50
CA PHE A 150 1.42 11.76 4.89
C PHE A 150 2.04 12.51 3.71
N GLY A 151 1.41 12.47 2.54
CA GLY A 151 1.65 13.43 1.46
C GLY A 151 2.75 13.07 0.47
N TRP A 152 3.09 11.79 0.34
CA TRP A 152 3.86 11.31 -0.82
C TRP A 152 3.00 11.33 -2.08
N MET A 153 3.65 11.20 -3.25
CA MET A 153 2.96 11.24 -4.53
C MET A 153 1.91 10.13 -4.62
N PRO A 154 0.67 10.43 -5.06
CA PRO A 154 -0.40 9.43 -5.17
C PRO A 154 -0.02 8.20 -6.02
N PHE A 155 0.72 8.39 -7.12
CA PHE A 155 1.15 7.30 -7.98
C PHE A 155 2.19 6.37 -7.33
N ASP A 156 3.05 6.89 -6.45
CA ASP A 156 3.94 6.04 -5.64
C ASP A 156 3.11 5.14 -4.71
N ALA A 157 2.16 5.74 -3.98
CA ALA A 157 1.29 4.99 -3.07
C ALA A 157 0.47 3.92 -3.82
N LEU A 158 -0.04 4.23 -5.02
CA LEU A 158 -0.72 3.26 -5.88
C LEU A 158 0.17 2.09 -6.28
N GLY A 159 1.44 2.33 -6.63
CA GLY A 159 2.38 1.25 -6.96
C GLY A 159 2.54 0.23 -5.82
N TYR A 160 2.69 0.71 -4.58
CA TYR A 160 2.76 -0.15 -3.39
C TYR A 160 1.42 -0.86 -3.11
N LEU A 161 0.29 -0.17 -3.25
CA LEU A 161 -1.04 -0.76 -3.04
C LEU A 161 -1.38 -1.80 -4.11
N GLU A 162 -0.98 -1.59 -5.36
CA GLU A 162 -1.15 -2.56 -6.45
C GLU A 162 -0.41 -3.86 -6.13
N GLN A 163 0.83 -3.79 -5.63
CA GLN A 163 1.56 -4.98 -5.15
C GLN A 163 0.87 -5.66 -3.97
N ALA A 164 0.41 -4.89 -2.98
CA ALA A 164 -0.31 -5.43 -1.83
C ALA A 164 -1.58 -6.20 -2.24
N ILE A 165 -2.36 -5.64 -3.16
CA ILE A 165 -3.59 -6.26 -3.70
C ILE A 165 -3.27 -7.48 -4.56
N ASN A 166 -2.19 -7.45 -5.35
CA ASN A 166 -1.78 -8.62 -6.13
C ASN A 166 -1.37 -9.80 -5.24
N LEU A 167 -0.77 -9.54 -4.08
CA LEU A 167 -0.37 -10.57 -3.11
C LEU A 167 -1.53 -11.04 -2.22
N ASP A 168 -2.42 -10.13 -1.81
CA ASP A 168 -3.59 -10.42 -0.99
C ASP A 168 -4.85 -9.74 -1.57
N PRO A 169 -5.45 -10.33 -2.62
CA PRO A 169 -6.59 -9.72 -3.30
C PRO A 169 -7.88 -9.75 -2.47
N THR A 170 -7.88 -10.47 -1.35
CA THR A 170 -9.02 -10.58 -0.43
C THR A 170 -8.96 -9.57 0.71
N ASN A 171 -7.89 -8.80 0.83
CA ASN A 171 -7.77 -7.83 1.91
C ASN A 171 -8.55 -6.54 1.59
N PRO A 172 -9.61 -6.22 2.34
CA PRO A 172 -10.42 -5.02 2.11
C PRO A 172 -9.64 -3.72 2.36
N ARG A 173 -8.64 -3.73 3.26
CA ARG A 173 -7.90 -2.51 3.63
C ARG A 173 -7.08 -1.98 2.46
N TRP A 174 -6.45 -2.85 1.68
CA TRP A 174 -5.64 -2.40 0.53
C TRP A 174 -6.50 -1.81 -0.57
N LYS A 175 -7.67 -2.40 -0.84
CA LYS A 175 -8.66 -1.85 -1.79
C LYS A 175 -9.22 -0.51 -1.34
N TRP A 176 -9.52 -0.37 -0.05
CA TRP A 176 -9.99 0.90 0.51
C TRP A 176 -8.92 2.00 0.40
N ASN A 177 -7.68 1.71 0.77
CA ASN A 177 -6.59 2.69 0.63
C ASN A 177 -6.36 3.06 -0.84
N LYS A 178 -6.43 2.10 -1.77
CA LYS A 178 -6.40 2.37 -3.20
C LYS A 178 -7.50 3.35 -3.60
N ALA A 179 -8.74 3.11 -3.17
CA ALA A 179 -9.86 4.00 -3.46
C ALA A 179 -9.64 5.42 -2.93
N LEU A 180 -9.09 5.57 -1.71
CA LEU A 180 -8.76 6.88 -1.15
C LEU A 180 -7.74 7.64 -2.02
N VAL A 181 -6.71 6.95 -2.50
CA VAL A 181 -5.72 7.55 -3.43
C VAL A 181 -6.37 7.94 -4.76
N LEU A 182 -7.28 7.11 -5.29
CA LEU A 182 -8.03 7.42 -6.52
C LEU A 182 -8.97 8.61 -6.34
N ILE A 183 -9.62 8.78 -5.19
CA ILE A 183 -10.42 9.97 -4.86
C ILE A 183 -9.54 11.22 -4.85
N GLN A 184 -8.36 11.13 -4.24
CA GLN A 184 -7.38 12.23 -4.23
C GLN A 184 -6.96 12.61 -5.66
N LEU A 185 -6.62 11.63 -6.50
CA LEU A 185 -6.29 11.86 -7.90
C LEU A 185 -7.45 12.45 -8.71
N ALA A 186 -8.68 11.97 -8.49
CA ALA A 186 -9.86 12.51 -9.13
C ALA A 186 -10.04 13.99 -8.81
N LYS A 187 -9.83 14.37 -7.55
CA LYS A 187 -9.89 15.75 -7.08
C LYS A 187 -8.74 16.60 -7.63
N ASP A 188 -7.50 16.15 -7.52
CA ASP A 188 -6.33 16.94 -7.89
C ASP A 188 -6.23 17.13 -9.41
N LEU A 189 -6.56 16.10 -10.19
CA LEU A 189 -6.45 16.11 -11.65
C LEU A 189 -7.77 16.46 -12.34
N GLN A 190 -8.87 16.54 -11.60
CA GLN A 190 -10.22 16.80 -12.13
C GLN A 190 -10.61 15.77 -13.21
N MET A 191 -10.26 14.50 -12.98
CA MET A 191 -10.48 13.39 -13.92
C MET A 191 -11.51 12.41 -13.36
N ALA A 192 -12.72 12.47 -13.91
CA ALA A 192 -13.85 11.62 -13.52
C ALA A 192 -13.59 10.09 -13.55
N PRO A 193 -12.76 9.53 -14.46
CA PRO A 193 -12.49 8.09 -14.46
C PRO A 193 -11.85 7.57 -13.16
N PHE A 194 -11.01 8.37 -12.48
CA PHE A 194 -10.47 7.97 -11.18
C PHE A 194 -11.56 7.83 -10.12
N MET A 195 -12.53 8.74 -10.13
CA MET A 195 -13.67 8.71 -9.21
C MET A 195 -14.54 7.46 -9.41
N ALA A 196 -14.82 7.11 -10.66
CA ALA A 196 -15.59 5.92 -10.99
C ALA A 196 -14.87 4.64 -10.52
N ASN A 197 -13.55 4.55 -10.73
CA ASN A 197 -12.76 3.41 -10.27
C ASN A 197 -12.59 3.37 -8.75
N ALA A 198 -12.60 4.53 -8.07
CA ALA A 198 -12.63 4.58 -6.62
C ALA A 198 -13.92 3.95 -6.06
N ALA A 199 -15.08 4.23 -6.66
CA ALA A 199 -16.34 3.64 -6.24
C ALA A 199 -16.32 2.12 -6.37
N ILE A 200 -15.83 1.60 -7.50
CA ILE A 200 -15.66 0.15 -7.74
C ILE A 200 -14.74 -0.46 -6.67
N ALA A 201 -13.59 0.15 -6.40
CA ALA A 201 -12.65 -0.35 -5.39
C ALA A 201 -13.25 -0.34 -3.97
N LEU A 202 -14.10 0.63 -3.64
CA LEU A 202 -14.85 0.67 -2.37
C LEU A 202 -15.87 -0.47 -2.28
N GLU A 203 -16.66 -0.69 -3.33
CA GLU A 203 -17.62 -1.79 -3.39
C GLU A 203 -16.93 -3.15 -3.22
N GLU A 204 -15.81 -3.37 -3.92
CA GLU A 204 -14.99 -4.58 -3.77
C GLU A 204 -14.41 -4.71 -2.35
N ALA A 205 -14.01 -3.60 -1.73
CA ALA A 205 -13.52 -3.59 -0.35
C ALA A 205 -14.64 -4.00 0.62
N VAL A 206 -15.85 -3.46 0.49
CA VAL A 206 -17.01 -3.83 1.32
C VAL A 206 -17.33 -5.33 1.22
N VAL A 207 -17.29 -5.89 0.01
CA VAL A 207 -17.52 -7.33 -0.22
C VAL A 207 -16.43 -8.19 0.40
N SER A 208 -15.20 -7.68 0.45
CA SER A 208 -14.04 -8.41 1.00
C SER A 208 -13.99 -8.36 2.53
N CYS A 209 -14.76 -7.49 3.19
CA CYS A 209 -14.80 -7.41 4.66
C CYS A 209 -15.38 -8.68 5.29
N GLY A 210 -14.62 -9.26 6.23
CA GLY A 210 -15.11 -10.32 7.11
C GLY A 210 -16.04 -9.80 8.22
N GLU A 211 -16.80 -10.69 8.86
CA GLU A 211 -17.76 -10.34 9.92
C GLU A 211 -17.13 -9.63 11.14
N HIS A 212 -15.83 -9.87 11.37
CA HIS A 212 -15.06 -9.30 12.47
C HIS A 212 -14.54 -7.88 12.17
N GLN A 213 -14.57 -7.43 10.91
CA GLN A 213 -14.03 -6.14 10.46
C GLN A 213 -15.12 -5.05 10.38
N ARG A 214 -15.97 -4.95 11.40
CA ARG A 214 -17.12 -4.01 11.38
C ARG A 214 -16.68 -2.55 11.27
N SER A 215 -15.69 -2.14 12.08
CA SER A 215 -15.15 -0.77 12.06
C SER A 215 -14.64 -0.39 10.67
N LEU A 216 -13.83 -1.25 10.06
CA LEU A 216 -13.35 -1.06 8.70
C LEU A 216 -14.51 -0.95 7.70
N LYS A 217 -15.48 -1.86 7.77
CA LYS A 217 -16.63 -1.86 6.86
C LYS A 217 -17.43 -0.56 6.95
N ASP A 218 -17.68 -0.06 8.17
CA ASP A 218 -18.39 1.20 8.39
C ASP A 218 -17.60 2.39 7.85
N ALA A 219 -16.26 2.38 8.00
CA ALA A 219 -15.40 3.43 7.45
C ALA A 219 -15.37 3.44 5.91
N ILE A 220 -15.33 2.25 5.28
CA ILE A 220 -15.45 2.11 3.82
C ILE A 220 -16.81 2.61 3.35
N GLN A 221 -17.90 2.21 4.02
CA GLN A 221 -19.24 2.65 3.65
C GLN A 221 -19.40 4.16 3.78
N ASN A 222 -18.90 4.76 4.86
CA ASN A 222 -18.91 6.21 5.02
C ASN A 222 -18.09 6.91 3.91
N THR A 223 -16.96 6.33 3.51
CA THR A 223 -16.19 6.85 2.37
C THR A 223 -17.03 6.81 1.09
N LEU A 224 -17.69 5.68 0.82
CA LEU A 224 -18.57 5.51 -0.36
C LEU A 224 -19.73 6.50 -0.36
N ASP A 225 -20.35 6.74 0.80
CA ASP A 225 -21.49 7.65 0.93
C ASP A 225 -21.09 9.14 0.78
N THR A 226 -19.82 9.47 1.05
CA THR A 226 -19.33 10.86 1.09
C THR A 226 -18.39 11.20 -0.06
N MET A 227 -17.90 10.23 -0.84
CA MET A 227 -16.87 10.45 -1.87
C MET A 227 -17.23 11.58 -2.84
N ASP A 228 -18.49 11.69 -3.26
CA ASP A 228 -18.96 12.72 -4.20
C ASP A 228 -18.83 14.15 -3.64
N SER A 229 -18.91 14.30 -2.32
CA SER A 229 -18.77 15.62 -1.68
C SER A 229 -17.35 16.19 -1.77
N TYR A 230 -16.33 15.34 -1.99
CA TYR A 230 -14.92 15.75 -2.03
C TYR A 230 -14.47 16.35 -3.37
N VAL A 231 -15.22 16.09 -4.45
CA VAL A 231 -14.87 16.55 -5.81
C VAL A 231 -15.45 17.94 -6.09
N PHE A 232 -16.54 18.32 -5.42
CA PHE A 232 -17.28 19.58 -5.66
C PHE A 232 -17.12 20.63 -4.53
N SER A 233 -16.18 20.43 -3.60
CA SER A 233 -15.88 21.34 -2.49
C SER A 233 -14.70 22.26 -2.76
#